data_AF-A0A227J1V1-F1
#
_entry.id   AF-A0A227J1V1-F1
#
_cell.length_a   1.000
_cell.length_b   1.000
_cell.length_c   1.000
_cell.angle_alpha   90.00
_cell.angle_beta   90.00
_cell.angle_gamma   90.00
#
_symmetry.space_group_name_H-M   'P 1'
#
loop_
_entity.id
_entity.type
_entity.pdbx_description
1 polymer ?
#
loop_
_entity_poly.entity_id
_entity_poly.type
_entity_poly.pdbx_seq_one_letter_code
_entity_poly.pdbx_strand_id
1 'polypeptide(L)'
;FPEDQMFQDDGVQAYLGLPLKTQSGEVLGILLSTFTRSIHAKEAQDVLELHRFYANVIIHSLREKWVSERSDKLLNQLSYEVSHDNLTGLLNRSCLADTL
;
A
#
# COMPACT_ATOMS: atom_id res chain seq x y z
N PHE A 1 5.78 6.88 -19.16
CA PHE A 1 6.37 8.20 -18.91
C PHE A 1 7.75 8.25 -19.57
N PRO A 2 7.82 8.44 -20.90
CA PRO A 2 9.10 8.43 -21.62
C PRO A 2 9.91 9.74 -21.51
N GLU A 3 9.27 10.83 -21.06
CA GLU A 3 9.88 12.17 -20.96
C GLU A 3 10.32 12.55 -19.54
N ASP A 4 10.17 11.63 -18.59
CA ASP A 4 10.55 11.88 -17.20
C ASP A 4 12.09 11.85 -17.08
N GLN A 5 12.65 12.98 -16.59
CA GLN A 5 14.08 13.26 -16.58
C GLN A 5 14.86 12.22 -15.76
N MET A 6 14.25 11.67 -14.70
CA MET A 6 14.85 10.61 -13.90
C MET A 6 15.14 9.35 -14.74
N PHE A 7 14.22 8.97 -15.63
CA PHE A 7 14.39 7.78 -16.47
C PHE A 7 15.42 8.00 -17.58
N GLN A 8 15.59 9.24 -18.04
CA GLN A 8 16.60 9.60 -19.03
C GLN A 8 18.00 9.60 -18.43
N ASP A 9 18.16 10.18 -17.23
CA ASP A 9 19.42 10.22 -16.50
C ASP A 9 19.91 8.81 -16.13
N ASP A 10 18.98 7.91 -15.80
CA ASP A 10 19.27 6.51 -15.48
C ASP A 10 19.47 5.62 -16.73
N GLY A 11 19.36 6.20 -17.94
CA GLY A 11 19.55 5.48 -19.20
C GLY A 11 18.49 4.40 -19.46
N VAL A 12 17.27 4.60 -18.95
CA VAL A 12 16.15 3.66 -19.13
C VAL A 12 15.69 3.70 -20.59
N GLN A 13 15.70 2.53 -21.23
CA GLN A 13 15.32 2.35 -22.63
C GLN A 13 13.98 1.60 -22.78
N ALA A 14 13.54 0.90 -21.75
CA ALA A 14 12.24 0.25 -21.72
C ALA A 14 11.67 0.19 -20.31
N TYR A 15 10.34 0.11 -20.20
CA TYR A 15 9.65 -0.06 -18.93
C TYR A 15 8.43 -0.97 -19.08
N LEU A 16 8.12 -1.70 -18.01
CA LEU A 16 6.93 -2.51 -17.87
C LEU A 16 6.16 -2.05 -16.64
N GLY A 17 4.89 -1.71 -16.83
CA GLY A 17 3.99 -1.30 -15.77
C GLY A 17 2.89 -2.33 -15.59
N LEU A 18 2.83 -2.94 -14.40
CA LEU A 18 1.76 -3.86 -14.03
C LEU A 18 0.88 -3.22 -12.95
N PRO A 19 -0.38 -2.86 -13.24
CA PRO A 19 -1.24 -2.24 -12.24
C PRO A 19 -1.56 -3.24 -11.13
N LEU A 20 -1.36 -2.81 -9.89
CA LEU A 20 -1.75 -3.56 -8.71
C LEU A 20 -3.21 -3.22 -8.40
N LYS A 21 -4.09 -4.21 -8.52
CA LYS A 21 -5.53 -4.00 -8.36
C LYS A 21 -6.09 -4.83 -7.23
N THR A 22 -7.08 -4.29 -6.53
CA THR A 22 -7.90 -5.06 -5.59
C THR A 22 -8.81 -6.03 -6.36
N GLN A 23 -9.46 -6.95 -5.64
CA GLN A 23 -10.50 -7.81 -6.21
C GLN A 23 -11.71 -7.01 -6.72
N SER A 24 -11.96 -5.80 -6.20
CA SER A 24 -13.00 -4.89 -6.69
C SER A 24 -12.59 -4.12 -7.94
N GLY A 25 -11.34 -4.25 -8.40
CA GLY A 25 -10.80 -3.58 -9.58
C GLY A 25 -10.20 -2.20 -9.32
N GLU A 26 -10.19 -1.75 -8.07
CA GLU A 26 -9.56 -0.49 -7.65
C GLU A 26 -8.03 -0.59 -7.79
N VAL A 27 -7.39 0.45 -8.32
CA VAL A 27 -5.93 0.49 -8.51
C VAL A 27 -5.27 0.95 -7.22
N LEU A 28 -4.52 0.06 -6.58
CA LEU A 28 -3.69 0.36 -5.40
C LEU A 28 -2.36 1.04 -5.77
N GLY A 29 -1.89 0.82 -7.00
CA GLY A 29 -0.63 1.34 -7.48
C GLY A 29 -0.16 0.64 -8.74
N ILE A 30 1.13 0.75 -9.04
CA ILE A 30 1.77 0.10 -10.19
C ILE A 30 3.08 -0.54 -9.76
N LEU A 31 3.28 -1.80 -10.13
CA LEU A 31 4.58 -2.44 -10.11
C LEU A 31 5.30 -2.02 -11.40
N LEU A 32 6.34 -1.19 -11.24
CA LEU A 32 7.11 -0.65 -12.35
C LEU A 32 8.47 -1.35 -12.41
N SER A 33 8.81 -1.85 -13.60
CA SER A 33 10.10 -2.45 -13.89
C SER A 33 10.76 -1.69 -15.03
N THR A 34 12.00 -1.26 -14.82
CA THR A 34 12.77 -0.45 -15.76
C THR A 34 13.97 -1.21 -16.29
N PHE A 35 14.32 -0.97 -17.54
CA PHE A 35 15.42 -1.64 -18.20
C PHE A 35 16.30 -0.61 -18.90
N THR A 36 17.61 -0.69 -18.67
CA THR A 36 18.63 0.14 -19.34
C THR A 36 18.97 -0.33 -20.75
N ARG A 37 18.21 -1.31 -21.25
CA ARG A 37 18.31 -1.84 -22.61
C ARG A 37 16.91 -2.03 -23.18
N SER A 38 16.84 -2.07 -24.51
CA SER A 38 15.63 -2.54 -25.19
C SER A 38 15.30 -3.99 -24.80
N ILE A 39 14.01 -4.27 -24.69
CA ILE A 39 13.45 -5.60 -24.41
C ILE A 39 12.58 -6.02 -25.59
N HIS A 40 12.70 -7.27 -26.01
CA HIS A 40 11.87 -7.82 -27.08
C HIS A 40 10.53 -8.34 -26.54
N ALA A 41 9.53 -8.45 -27.41
CA ALA A 41 8.17 -8.84 -27.01
C ALA A 41 8.09 -10.19 -26.25
N LYS A 42 8.91 -11.18 -26.64
CA LYS A 42 8.96 -12.48 -25.95
C LYS A 42 9.48 -12.33 -24.52
N GLU A 43 10.58 -11.61 -24.35
CA GLU A 43 11.16 -11.36 -23.04
C GLU A 43 10.19 -10.55 -22.15
N ALA A 44 9.55 -9.53 -22.73
CA ALA A 44 8.54 -8.76 -22.00
C ALA A 44 7.40 -9.65 -21.49
N GLN A 45 6.99 -10.65 -22.28
CA GLN A 45 5.97 -11.61 -21.87
C GLN A 45 6.45 -12.50 -20.71
N ASP A 46 7.65 -13.06 -20.80
CA ASP A 46 8.24 -13.89 -19.74
C ASP A 46 8.35 -13.10 -18.41
N VAL A 47 8.78 -11.84 -18.52
CA VAL A 47 8.88 -10.92 -17.39
C VAL A 47 7.50 -10.61 -16.82
N LEU A 48 6.50 -10.35 -17.66
CA LEU A 48 5.12 -10.07 -17.22
C LEU A 48 4.51 -11.25 -16.45
N GLU A 49 4.78 -12.49 -16.86
CA GLU A 49 4.30 -13.68 -16.15
C GLU A 49 4.87 -13.77 -14.73
N LEU A 50 6.19 -13.55 -14.60
CA LEU A 50 6.83 -13.51 -13.29
C LEU A 50 6.31 -12.34 -12.43
N HIS A 51 6.14 -11.16 -13.03
CA HIS A 51 5.68 -9.97 -12.31
C HIS A 51 4.23 -10.09 -11.84
N ARG A 52 3.38 -10.87 -12.53
CA ARG A 52 2.02 -11.19 -12.04
C ARG A 52 2.06 -11.93 -10.72
N PHE A 53 2.99 -12.88 -10.55
CA PHE A 53 3.16 -13.57 -9.28
C PHE A 53 3.55 -12.58 -8.17
N TYR A 54 4.57 -11.75 -8.40
CA TYR A 54 4.98 -10.74 -7.42
C TYR A 54 3.88 -9.73 -7.11
N ALA A 55 3.15 -9.26 -8.12
CA ALA A 55 2.01 -8.37 -7.93
C ALA A 55 0.97 -8.96 -7.00
N ASN A 56 0.63 -10.25 -7.15
CA ASN A 56 -0.31 -10.92 -6.26
C ASN A 56 0.20 -10.94 -4.82
N VAL A 57 1.48 -11.29 -4.61
CA VAL A 57 2.10 -11.27 -3.26
C VAL A 57 2.03 -9.87 -2.65
N ILE A 58 2.42 -8.84 -3.42
CA ILE A 58 2.40 -7.44 -2.97
C ILE A 58 0.98 -7.01 -2.62
N ILE A 59 -0.02 -7.32 -3.46
CA ILE A 59 -1.44 -6.99 -3.20
C ILE A 59 -1.91 -7.63 -1.90
N HIS A 60 -1.54 -8.90 -1.64
CA HIS A 60 -1.89 -9.57 -0.39
C HIS A 60 -1.24 -8.92 0.83
N SER A 61 0.05 -8.58 0.77
CA SER A 61 0.74 -7.89 1.87
C SER A 61 0.19 -6.49 2.12
N LEU A 62 -0.13 -5.72 1.06
CA LEU A 62 -0.75 -4.40 1.20
C LEU A 62 -2.12 -4.49 1.86
N ARG A 63 -2.89 -5.53 1.53
CA ARG A 63 -4.20 -5.76 2.15
C ARG A 63 -4.07 -6.09 3.64
N GLU A 64 -3.13 -6.96 3.99
CA GLU A 64 -2.88 -7.34 5.39
C GLU A 64 -2.49 -6.11 6.22
N LYS A 65 -1.52 -5.31 5.73
CA LYS A 65 -1.11 -4.06 6.36
C LYS A 65 -2.27 -3.07 6.50
N TRP A 66 -3.08 -2.91 5.46
CA TRP A 66 -4.23 -2.00 5.50
C TRP A 66 -5.28 -2.42 6.54
N VAL A 67 -5.55 -3.73 6.65
CA VAL A 67 -6.47 -4.27 7.66
C VAL A 67 -5.92 -4.05 9.07
N SER A 68 -4.62 -4.30 9.28
CA SER A 68 -3.95 -4.08 10.56
C SER A 68 -4.00 -2.61 10.98
N GLU A 69 -3.60 -1.68 10.10
CA GLU A 69 -3.65 -0.23 10.38
C GLU A 69 -5.07 0.26 10.67
N ARG A 70 -6.07 -0.30 9.98
CA ARG A 70 -7.47 0.03 10.23
C ARG A 70 -7.94 -0.49 11.58
N SER A 71 -7.53 -1.70 11.97
CA SER A 71 -7.82 -2.28 13.29
C SER A 71 -7.23 -1.42 14.41
N ASP A 72 -5.97 -1.02 14.30
CA ASP A 72 -5.30 -0.19 15.31
C ASP A 72 -5.98 1.17 15.48
N LYS A 73 -6.40 1.79 14.38
CA LYS A 73 -7.18 3.05 14.42
C LYS A 73 -8.49 2.89 15.17
N LEU A 74 -9.22 1.80 14.93
CA LEU A 74 -10.49 1.52 15.60
C LEU A 74 -10.29 1.24 17.10
N LEU A 75 -9.26 0.49 17.46
CA LEU A 75 -8.90 0.24 18.86
C LEU A 75 -8.55 1.54 19.58
N ASN A 76 -7.76 2.42 18.95
CA ASN A 76 -7.42 3.72 19.52
C ASN A 76 -8.65 4.62 19.68
N GLN A 77 -9.57 4.64 18.71
CA GLN A 77 -10.83 5.36 18.82
C GLN A 77 -11.70 4.85 19.97
N LEU A 78 -11.88 3.52 20.06
CA LEU A 78 -12.65 2.91 21.13
C LEU A 78 -12.02 3.17 22.50
N SER A 79 -10.68 3.04 22.61
CA SER A 79 -9.96 3.36 23.83
C SER A 79 -10.16 4.81 24.26
N TYR A 80 -10.16 5.74 23.30
CA TYR A 80 -10.44 7.15 23.56
C TYR A 80 -11.87 7.36 24.06
N GLU A 81 -12.87 6.80 23.39
CA GLU A 81 -14.29 6.89 23.77
C GLU A 81 -14.58 6.25 25.14
N VAL A 82 -13.91 5.15 25.47
CA VAL A 82 -14.07 4.47 26.76
C VAL A 82 -13.33 5.19 27.89
N SER A 83 -12.30 5.97 27.59
CA SER A 83 -11.53 6.71 28.60
C SER A 83 -12.00 8.14 28.81
N HIS A 84 -12.68 8.76 27.84
CA HIS A 84 -13.09 10.17 27.90
C HIS A 84 -14.61 10.34 28.01
N ASP A 85 -15.04 11.39 28.71
CA ASP A 85 -16.43 11.84 28.77
C ASP A 85 -16.79 12.60 27.48
N ASN A 86 -17.86 12.18 26.81
CA ASN A 86 -18.24 12.72 25.49
C ASN A 86 -18.67 14.20 25.52
N LEU A 87 -19.07 14.75 26.67
CA LEU A 87 -19.53 16.13 26.78
C LEU A 87 -18.36 17.11 26.98
N THR A 88 -17.33 16.68 27.70
CA THR A 88 -16.21 17.54 28.12
C THR A 88 -14.88 17.20 27.44
N GLY A 89 -14.74 15.99 26.89
CA GLY A 89 -13.49 15.49 26.33
C GLY A 89 -12.41 15.23 27.38
N LEU A 90 -12.77 15.18 28.66
CA LEU A 90 -11.87 14.89 29.78
C LEU A 90 -11.93 13.41 30.13
N LEU A 91 -10.91 12.89 30.83
CA LEU A 91 -10.92 11.51 31.32
C LEU A 91 -12.15 11.25 32.21
N ASN A 92 -12.80 10.12 32.01
CA ASN A 92 -13.94 9.72 32.79
C ASN A 92 -13.54 9.09 34.12
N ARG A 93 -14.52 9.02 35.03
CA ARG A 93 -14.31 8.56 36.41
C ARG A 93 -13.77 7.13 36.48
N SER A 94 -14.17 6.25 35.58
CA SER A 94 -13.76 4.85 35.54
C SER A 94 -12.26 4.74 35.22
N CYS A 95 -11.80 5.47 34.22
CA CYS A 95 -10.40 5.49 33.81
C CYS A 95 -9.50 6.13 34.89
N LEU A 96 -9.96 7.21 35.52
CA LEU A 96 -9.23 7.82 36.64
C LEU A 96 -9.14 6.92 37.88
N ALA A 97 -10.15 6.07 38.13
CA ALA A 97 -10.16 5.14 39.26
C ALA A 97 -9.19 3.97 39.09
N ASP A 98 -8.95 3.51 37.86
CA ASP A 98 -8.00 2.42 37.55
C ASP A 98 -6.52 2.87 37.56
N THR A 99 -6.26 4.19 37.57
CA THR A 99 -4.89 4.75 37.53
C THR A 99 -4.34 5.10 38.93
N LEU A 100 -5.11 4.84 40.00
CA LEU A 100 -4.80 5.15 41.41
C LEU A 100 -4.56 3.87 42.22
#